data_AF-W1YUF6-F1
#
_entry.id   AF-W1YUF6-F1
#
_cell.length_a   1.000
_cell.length_b   1.000
_cell.length_c   1.000
_cell.angle_alpha   90.00
_cell.angle_beta   90.00
_cell.angle_gamma   90.00
#
_symmetry.space_group_name_H-M   'P 1'
#
loop_
_entity.id
_entity.type
_entity.pdbx_description
1 polymer ?
#
loop_
_entity_poly.entity_id
_entity_poly.type
_entity_poly.pdbx_seq_one_letter_code
_entity_poly.pdbx_strand_id
1 'polypeptide(L)'
;WRRRIMDFPQRVNSWALYAHPWFQETYDALVAEVETLKGKDPENYQRKAATKLLAVVHKVIEEHITVNPSSPAFRHGKSLGS
;
A
#
# COMPACT_ATOMS: atom_id res chain seq x y z
N TRP A 1 5.51 12.78 -1.36
CA TRP A 1 4.11 12.73 -1.81
C TRP A 1 4.03 13.10 -3.28
N ARG A 2 4.22 12.09 -4.15
CA ARG A 2 4.07 12.22 -5.61
C ARG A 2 2.70 11.69 -6.00
N ARG A 3 2.16 12.12 -7.15
CA ARG A 3 0.89 11.63 -7.71
C ARG A 3 0.75 10.09 -7.69
N ARG A 4 1.87 9.37 -7.80
CA ARG A 4 1.95 7.89 -7.74
C ARG A 4 1.45 7.26 -6.42
N ILE A 5 1.42 7.98 -5.29
CA ILE A 5 1.02 7.41 -3.99
C ILE A 5 -0.51 7.38 -3.81
N MET A 6 -1.24 8.18 -4.57
CA MET A 6 -2.69 8.35 -4.40
C MET A 6 -3.52 7.29 -5.15
N ASP A 7 -2.88 6.41 -5.93
CA ASP A 7 -3.57 5.34 -6.66
C ASP A 7 -2.89 4.00 -6.38
N PHE A 8 -3.67 2.91 -6.39
CA PHE A 8 -3.10 1.58 -6.23
C PHE A 8 -2.21 1.23 -7.43
N PRO A 9 -0.92 0.87 -7.21
CA PRO A 9 0.01 0.64 -8.30
C PRO A 9 -0.36 -0.61 -9.09
N GLN A 10 -0.55 -0.45 -10.40
CA GLN A 10 -0.88 -1.57 -11.31
C GLN A 10 0.36 -2.35 -11.74
N ARG A 11 1.52 -1.66 -11.83
CA ARG A 11 2.80 -2.25 -12.26
C ARG A 11 3.98 -1.65 -11.50
N VAL A 12 4.83 -2.51 -10.95
CA VAL A 12 6.03 -2.14 -10.19
C VAL A 12 7.11 -3.19 -10.44
N ASN A 13 8.36 -2.78 -10.67
CA ASN A 13 9.51 -3.68 -10.89
C ASN A 13 9.22 -4.79 -11.94
N SER A 14 8.54 -4.43 -13.03
CA SER A 14 8.12 -5.34 -14.11
C SER A 14 7.09 -6.41 -13.72
N TRP A 15 6.53 -6.36 -12.51
CA TRP A 15 5.41 -7.19 -12.07
C TRP A 15 4.07 -6.47 -12.22
N ALA A 16 3.06 -7.22 -12.63
CA ALA A 16 1.67 -6.78 -12.54
C ALA A 16 1.14 -7.07 -11.13
N LEU A 17 0.46 -6.11 -10.54
CA LEU A 17 -0.12 -6.22 -9.20
C LEU A 17 -1.64 -6.37 -9.33
N TYR A 18 -2.17 -7.33 -8.57
CA TYR A 18 -3.61 -7.57 -8.47
C TYR A 18 -4.01 -7.47 -7.00
N ALA A 19 -5.06 -6.71 -6.74
CA ALA A 19 -5.65 -6.56 -5.42
C ALA A 19 -6.98 -7.30 -5.36
N HIS A 20 -7.26 -7.92 -4.22
CA HIS A 20 -8.61 -8.39 -3.93
C HIS A 20 -9.57 -7.17 -3.83
N PRO A 21 -10.83 -7.25 -4.31
CA PRO A 21 -11.75 -6.11 -4.32
C PRO A 21 -11.89 -5.41 -2.96
N TRP A 22 -12.03 -6.18 -1.88
CA TRP A 22 -12.12 -5.63 -0.52
C TRP A 22 -10.85 -4.88 -0.07
N PHE A 23 -9.67 -5.35 -0.51
CA PHE A 23 -8.42 -4.63 -0.25
C PHE A 23 -8.38 -3.32 -1.03
N GLN A 24 -8.84 -3.33 -2.29
CA GLN A 24 -8.93 -2.12 -3.11
C GLN A 24 -9.84 -1.07 -2.46
N GLU A 25 -11.04 -1.47 -2.01
CA GLU A 25 -11.96 -0.57 -1.30
C GLU A 25 -11.33 0.04 -0.04
N THR A 26 -10.65 -0.80 0.76
CA THR A 26 -9.96 -0.34 1.98
C THR A 26 -8.81 0.61 1.66
N TYR A 27 -8.08 0.35 0.58
CA TYR A 27 -6.99 1.19 0.10
C TYR A 27 -7.51 2.55 -0.38
N ASP A 28 -8.58 2.56 -1.18
CA ASP A 28 -9.16 3.78 -1.73
C ASP A 28 -9.72 4.68 -0.60
N ALA A 29 -10.33 4.07 0.42
CA ALA A 29 -10.76 4.79 1.63
C ALA A 29 -9.58 5.44 2.37
N LEU A 30 -8.45 4.73 2.48
CA LEU A 30 -7.23 5.26 3.10
C LEU A 30 -6.65 6.43 2.30
N VAL A 31 -6.65 6.36 0.97
CA VAL A 31 -6.24 7.47 0.10
C VAL A 31 -7.13 8.69 0.34
N ALA A 32 -8.46 8.52 0.31
CA ALA A 32 -9.40 9.61 0.50
C ALA A 32 -9.22 10.32 1.86
N GLU A 33 -8.92 9.56 2.91
CA GLU A 33 -8.57 10.13 4.22
C GLU A 33 -7.30 10.99 4.14
N VAL A 34 -6.24 10.49 3.50
CA VAL A 34 -4.97 11.23 3.32
C VAL A 34 -5.18 12.49 2.49
N GLU A 35 -5.99 12.46 1.44
CA GLU A 35 -6.31 13.64 0.63
C GLU A 35 -7.09 14.67 1.43
N THR A 36 -8.06 14.24 2.24
CA THR A 36 -8.79 15.11 3.16
C THR A 36 -7.85 15.76 4.18
N LEU A 37 -6.92 15.00 4.75
CA LEU A 37 -5.92 15.52 5.68
C LEU A 37 -4.99 16.53 5.00
N LYS A 38 -4.58 16.25 3.76
CA LYS A 38 -3.75 17.15 2.95
C LYS A 38 -4.47 18.47 2.64
N GLY A 39 -5.77 18.42 2.34
CA GLY A 39 -6.57 19.63 2.12
C GLY A 39 -6.73 20.48 3.39
N LYS A 40 -6.84 19.84 4.56
CA LYS A 40 -6.97 20.51 5.86
C LYS A 40 -5.67 21.12 6.38
N ASP A 41 -4.56 20.40 6.25
CA ASP A 41 -3.25 20.81 6.79
C ASP A 41 -2.12 20.33 5.86
N PRO A 42 -1.87 21.06 4.76
CA PRO A 42 -0.89 20.68 3.75
C PRO A 42 0.55 20.56 4.28
N GLU A 43 0.88 21.20 5.40
CA GLU A 43 2.22 21.18 5.97
C GLU A 43 2.42 19.97 6.89
N ASN A 44 1.42 19.58 7.69
CA ASN A 44 1.59 18.53 8.69
C ASN A 44 0.84 17.21 8.41
N TYR A 45 0.02 17.12 7.35
CA TYR A 45 -0.71 15.88 7.03
C TYR A 45 0.20 14.65 6.94
N GLN A 46 1.46 14.82 6.53
CA GLN A 46 2.47 13.75 6.43
C GLN A 46 2.77 13.05 7.75
N ARG A 47 2.55 13.74 8.88
CA ARG A 47 2.80 13.21 10.23
C ARG A 47 1.63 12.38 10.77
N LYS A 48 0.46 12.45 10.12
CA LYS A 48 -0.77 11.75 10.53
C LYS A 48 -0.67 10.24 10.27
N ALA A 49 -1.42 9.46 11.05
CA ALA A 49 -1.36 8.01 11.04
C ALA A 49 -1.74 7.40 9.67
N ALA A 50 -2.86 7.83 9.08
CA ALA A 50 -3.31 7.39 7.76
C ALA A 50 -2.24 7.61 6.68
N THR A 51 -1.61 8.77 6.70
CA THR A 51 -0.54 9.13 5.77
C THR A 51 0.68 8.22 5.94
N LYS A 52 1.09 7.94 7.18
CA LYS A 52 2.18 6.99 7.44
C LYS A 52 1.82 5.57 7.00
N LEU A 53 0.59 5.13 7.24
CA LEU A 53 0.11 3.80 6.84
C LEU A 53 0.16 3.65 5.32
N LEU A 54 -0.36 4.62 4.56
CA LEU A 54 -0.32 4.60 3.09
C LEU A 54 1.12 4.55 2.57
N ALA A 55 2.04 5.30 3.19
CA ALA A 55 3.46 5.25 2.84
C ALA A 55 4.08 3.87 3.09
N VAL A 56 3.76 3.23 4.21
CA VAL A 56 4.26 1.88 4.53
C VAL A 56 3.70 0.84 3.56
N VAL A 57 2.42 0.92 3.19
CA VAL A 57 1.80 0.02 2.19
C VAL A 57 2.56 0.09 0.86
N HIS A 58 2.79 1.30 0.35
CA HIS A 58 3.59 1.51 -0.88
C HIS A 58 5.01 0.96 -0.74
N LYS A 59 5.67 1.24 0.38
CA LYS A 59 7.02 0.73 0.66
C LYS A 59 7.06 -0.80 0.60
N VAL A 60 6.09 -1.48 1.21
CA VAL A 60 6.03 -2.94 1.21
C VAL A 60 5.83 -3.50 -0.21
N ILE A 61 4.96 -2.87 -1.01
CA ILE A 61 4.73 -3.26 -2.40
C ILE A 61 6.03 -3.09 -3.23
N GLU A 62 6.68 -1.93 -3.13
CA GLU A 62 7.84 -1.57 -3.94
C GLU A 62 9.13 -2.29 -3.52
N GLU A 63 9.40 -2.39 -2.22
CA GLU A 63 10.70 -2.86 -1.72
C GLU A 63 10.71 -4.33 -1.29
N HIS A 64 9.55 -4.92 -1.00
CA HIS A 64 9.49 -6.30 -0.51
C HIS A 64 8.78 -7.24 -1.48
N ILE A 65 7.52 -6.94 -1.82
CA ILE A 65 6.69 -7.85 -2.63
C ILE A 65 7.23 -7.95 -4.05
N THR A 66 7.48 -6.82 -4.71
CA THR A 66 7.82 -6.79 -6.14
C THR A 66 9.30 -7.04 -6.42
N VAL A 67 10.15 -7.07 -5.39
CA VAL A 67 11.57 -7.46 -5.51
C VAL A 67 11.69 -8.98 -5.64
N ASN A 68 10.94 -9.74 -4.84
CA ASN A 68 10.87 -11.20 -4.94
C ASN A 68 9.50 -11.72 -4.48
N PRO A 69 8.50 -11.80 -5.39
CA PRO A 69 7.16 -12.23 -5.01
C PRO A 69 7.11 -13.70 -4.54
N SER A 70 8.13 -14.51 -4.87
CA SER A 70 8.24 -15.91 -4.45
C SER A 70 9.03 -16.12 -3.16
N SER A 71 9.38 -15.03 -2.46
CA SER A 71 10.13 -15.07 -1.20
C SER A 71 9.45 -15.99 -0.16
N PRO A 72 10.20 -16.86 0.53
CA PRO A 72 9.65 -17.70 1.60
C PRO A 72 8.92 -16.92 2.70
N ALA A 73 9.28 -15.64 2.91
CA ALA A 73 8.62 -14.78 3.90
C ALA A 73 7.13 -14.52 3.62
N PHE A 74 6.70 -14.68 2.36
CA PHE A 74 5.29 -14.52 1.95
C PHE A 74 4.55 -15.85 1.81
N ARG A 75 5.25 -16.98 1.95
CA ARG A 75 4.59 -18.28 1.95
C ARG A 75 3.78 -18.38 3.24
N HIS A 76 2.50 -18.70 3.10
CA HIS A 76 1.75 -19.20 4.25
C HIS A 76 2.54 -20.39 4.82
N GLY A 77 2.89 -20.34 6.11
CA GLY A 77 3.54 -21.45 6.79
C GLY A 77 2.62 -22.68 6.86
N LYS A 78 2.96 -23.68 7.68
CA LYS A 78 2.09 -24.83 7.97
C LYS A 78 0.83 -24.44 8.79
N SER A 79 0.21 -23.29 8.53
CA SER A 79 -0.94 -22.77 9.27
C SER A 79 -2.30 -23.24 8.73
N LEU A 80 -2.31 -24.15 7.75
CA LEU A 80 -3.49 -24.93 7.38
C LEU A 80 -3.24 -26.40 7.74
N GLY A 81 -3.54 -26.76 8.99
CA GLY A 81 -3.78 -28.13 9.47
C GLY A 81 -2.64 -29.15 9.32
N SER A 82 -1.96 -29.44 10.42
CA SER A 82 -1.52 -30.81 10.72
C SER A 82 -2.68 -31.61 11.31
#